data_AF-I4BPU9-F1
#
_entry.id   AF-I4BPU9-F1
#
_cell.length_a   1.000
_cell.length_b   1.000
_cell.length_c   1.000
_cell.angle_alpha   90.00
_cell.angle_beta   90.00
_cell.angle_gamma   90.00
#
_symmetry.space_group_name_H-M   'P 1'
#
loop_
_entity.id
_entity.type
_entity.pdbx_description
1 polymer ?
#
loop_
_entity_poly.entity_id
_entity_poly.type
_entity_poly.pdbx_seq_one_letter_code
_entity_poly.pdbx_strand_id
1 'polypeptide(L)'
;MSIRRYLAAGATIGVTGAAMVGFGTLAFSDHDATAPASVSYAVRLASTGQGCGLAMGVICYPGEQPTRPLGGAIQPSAATPGTLKLRPMFGNGGWLVGNGLDAVAGCTGTACNGGNGGLLGGNGGNGLNGGSGGNAGFWFGNGGNGGDATAPGGAGGAGGNGSFFIGNGGNGGNGASITAAGNVTGGAGGTGGAAGMLGGTPGKGGKGGDATSTGGNATGGKGGAGGRGGKAGGDGGAGGAATASTTGTTATGGAGGVGGFSAGISGKGGDGGAATATGSAKAVGGAGGAGGNSGNTGKGGTGGRGGDATADTGSATGGNGGSGGKSVAGTSPGVLGDGGDGGSGGDGHNTAKTGTGGAGGSGGNGGLLGQKGKAGSAGAGDTASGSAARHATRVRTRR
;
A
#
# COMPACT_ATOMS: atom_id res chain seq x y z
N MET A 1 72.95 -5.54 -30.23
CA MET A 1 72.52 -6.45 -29.15
C MET A 1 71.03 -6.25 -28.91
N SER A 2 70.23 -7.31 -29.17
CA SER A 2 68.88 -7.65 -28.64
C SER A 2 67.87 -6.50 -28.38
N ILE A 3 66.96 -6.13 -29.30
CA ILE A 3 65.70 -6.77 -29.77
C ILE A 3 64.53 -6.79 -28.75
N ARG A 4 63.48 -6.01 -29.12
CA ARG A 4 62.01 -6.04 -28.81
C ARG A 4 61.57 -5.55 -27.42
N ARG A 5 60.99 -4.36 -27.32
CA ARG A 5 59.60 -3.88 -27.66
C ARG A 5 58.60 -4.07 -26.51
N TYR A 6 58.31 -2.93 -25.86
CA TYR A 6 57.07 -2.42 -25.23
C TYR A 6 55.95 -3.41 -24.84
N LEU A 7 55.58 -3.42 -23.55
CA LEU A 7 54.24 -3.04 -23.06
C LEU A 7 54.17 -3.04 -21.51
N ALA A 8 53.16 -2.33 -20.99
CA ALA A 8 52.54 -2.45 -19.67
C ALA A 8 53.06 -1.54 -18.53
N ALA A 9 52.45 -0.34 -18.47
CA ALA A 9 52.08 0.29 -17.21
C ALA A 9 50.58 0.01 -16.95
N GLY A 10 50.22 -0.37 -15.72
CA GLY A 10 48.81 -0.54 -15.35
C GLY A 10 48.55 -1.33 -14.06
N ALA A 11 48.80 -0.68 -12.91
CA ALA A 11 48.08 -0.77 -11.63
C ALA A 11 47.97 -2.11 -10.85
N THR A 12 48.76 -2.14 -9.76
CA THR A 12 48.47 -2.57 -8.36
C THR A 12 47.03 -3.00 -8.00
N ILE A 13 46.78 -4.26 -7.59
CA ILE A 13 46.65 -4.83 -6.20
C ILE A 13 45.54 -4.17 -5.37
N GLY A 14 44.56 -4.82 -4.71
CA GLY A 14 44.20 -6.20 -4.34
C GLY A 14 42.82 -6.10 -3.62
N VAL A 15 41.99 -7.13 -3.43
CA VAL A 15 42.16 -8.23 -2.47
C VAL A 15 41.13 -9.35 -2.81
N THR A 16 41.66 -10.58 -3.02
CA THR A 16 41.12 -11.96 -2.83
C THR A 16 39.79 -12.38 -3.49
N GLY A 17 39.67 -13.44 -4.30
CA GLY A 17 40.31 -14.78 -4.29
C GLY A 17 39.29 -15.80 -3.74
N ALA A 18 38.89 -16.91 -4.38
CA ALA A 18 39.41 -17.68 -5.51
C ALA A 18 38.28 -18.34 -6.31
N ALA A 19 38.43 -18.37 -7.64
CA ALA A 19 37.69 -19.25 -8.54
C ALA A 19 38.49 -20.53 -8.70
N MET A 20 37.87 -21.71 -8.49
CA MET A 20 38.44 -22.98 -8.91
C MET A 20 37.74 -23.45 -10.19
N VAL A 21 38.59 -23.57 -11.20
CA VAL A 21 38.37 -24.19 -12.51
C VAL A 21 38.17 -25.69 -12.34
N GLY A 22 37.25 -26.26 -13.12
CA GLY A 22 37.05 -27.70 -13.23
C GLY A 22 36.22 -28.05 -14.47
N PHE A 23 36.74 -27.75 -15.66
CA PHE A 23 36.30 -28.37 -16.90
C PHE A 23 36.85 -29.81 -16.93
N GLY A 24 35.97 -30.80 -17.03
CA GLY A 24 36.33 -32.21 -17.10
C GLY A 24 35.33 -33.01 -17.92
N THR A 25 35.61 -33.07 -19.23
CA THR A 25 35.32 -34.16 -20.17
C THR A 25 33.88 -34.70 -20.31
N LEU A 26 33.26 -34.33 -21.44
CA LEU A 26 32.24 -35.09 -22.14
C LEU A 26 32.75 -36.51 -22.48
N ALA A 27 32.03 -37.53 -22.03
CA ALA A 27 32.08 -38.86 -22.62
C ALA A 27 30.64 -39.28 -22.95
N PHE A 28 30.40 -39.51 -24.25
CA PHE A 28 29.22 -40.18 -24.79
C PHE A 28 29.33 -41.69 -24.53
N SER A 29 28.22 -42.32 -24.14
CA SER A 29 27.81 -43.74 -24.28
C SER A 29 26.86 -44.08 -23.11
N ASP A 30 25.68 -44.68 -23.23
CA ASP A 30 24.91 -45.21 -24.36
C ASP A 30 23.41 -45.02 -24.04
N HIS A 31 22.59 -44.98 -25.09
CA HIS A 31 21.15 -45.19 -24.97
C HIS A 31 20.89 -46.66 -24.65
N ASP A 32 20.25 -46.94 -23.51
CA ASP A 32 19.34 -48.08 -23.41
C ASP A 32 18.22 -47.79 -22.41
N ALA A 33 17.03 -48.23 -22.80
CA ALA A 33 15.73 -47.83 -22.29
C ALA A 33 15.39 -48.42 -20.91
N THR A 34 14.87 -47.62 -19.98
CA THR A 34 13.67 -47.90 -19.14
C THR A 34 13.38 -46.76 -18.13
N ALA A 35 12.09 -46.38 -18.03
CA ALA A 35 11.35 -45.50 -17.10
C ALA A 35 12.07 -44.72 -15.95
N PRO A 36 11.76 -43.43 -15.71
CA PRO A 36 12.11 -42.75 -14.47
C PRO A 36 11.13 -43.14 -13.35
N ALA A 37 11.59 -43.89 -12.34
CA ALA A 37 10.82 -44.19 -11.13
C ALA A 37 11.30 -43.33 -9.93
N SER A 38 10.35 -42.56 -9.37
CA SER A 38 10.26 -41.99 -8.02
C SER A 38 11.44 -41.21 -7.41
N VAL A 39 11.22 -39.92 -7.17
CA VAL A 39 12.02 -39.09 -6.25
C VAL A 39 11.63 -39.43 -4.81
N SER A 40 12.57 -39.99 -4.04
CA SER A 40 12.43 -40.34 -2.61
C SER A 40 12.88 -39.19 -1.70
N TYR A 41 12.16 -38.97 -0.59
CA TYR A 41 12.54 -38.01 0.45
C TYR A 41 13.47 -38.67 1.48
N ALA A 42 14.53 -37.95 1.90
CA ALA A 42 15.51 -38.46 2.84
C ALA A 42 14.97 -38.53 4.28
N VAL A 43 14.85 -39.76 4.79
CA VAL A 43 14.71 -40.03 6.24
C VAL A 43 16.11 -39.93 6.88
N ARG A 44 16.20 -39.19 7.99
CA ARG A 44 17.47 -38.95 8.71
C ARG A 44 18.00 -40.26 9.32
N LEU A 45 19.27 -40.58 9.04
CA LEU A 45 19.99 -41.74 9.59
C LEU A 45 20.33 -41.53 11.08
N ALA A 46 20.08 -42.55 11.90
CA ALA A 46 20.75 -42.77 13.17
C ALA A 46 21.70 -43.96 13.00
N SER A 47 23.00 -43.68 12.96
CA SER A 47 24.05 -44.71 13.02
C SER A 47 24.58 -44.77 14.45
N THR A 48 24.50 -45.94 15.07
CA THR A 48 25.55 -46.44 15.99
C THR A 48 25.68 -47.93 15.74
N GLY A 49 26.80 -48.34 15.16
CA GLY A 49 27.11 -49.74 14.94
C GLY A 49 27.29 -50.50 16.24
N GLN A 50 26.83 -51.75 16.27
CA GLN A 50 27.55 -52.90 16.79
C GLN A 50 26.83 -54.17 16.35
N GLY A 51 27.59 -55.10 15.79
CA GLY A 51 27.08 -56.27 15.10
C GLY A 51 26.40 -57.28 16.04
N CYS A 52 25.22 -57.70 15.62
CA CYS A 52 24.74 -59.07 15.79
C CYS A 52 23.95 -59.38 14.52
N GLY A 53 24.67 -59.91 13.52
CA GLY A 53 24.03 -60.49 12.35
C GLY A 53 23.44 -61.84 12.71
N LEU A 54 22.18 -62.05 12.36
CA LEU A 54 21.72 -63.16 11.54
C LEU A 54 20.22 -62.98 11.27
N ALA A 55 19.83 -63.47 10.11
CA ALA A 55 18.51 -63.41 9.55
C ALA A 55 17.42 -63.93 10.50
N MET A 56 16.22 -63.38 10.35
CA MET A 56 14.93 -63.99 10.70
C MET A 56 14.88 -64.76 12.03
N GLY A 57 14.53 -64.04 13.10
CA GLY A 57 13.86 -64.57 14.28
C GLY A 57 14.62 -65.61 15.11
N VAL A 58 15.16 -65.17 16.25
CA VAL A 58 15.22 -65.88 17.56
C VAL A 58 16.11 -65.04 18.50
N ILE A 59 15.61 -64.72 19.70
CA ILE A 59 16.43 -64.36 20.85
C ILE A 59 16.75 -65.66 21.59
N CYS A 60 18.03 -65.89 21.89
CA CYS A 60 18.51 -67.00 22.72
C CYS A 60 17.89 -66.93 24.14
N TYR A 61 17.29 -68.04 24.59
CA TYR A 61 16.80 -68.34 25.96
C TYR A 61 17.82 -69.23 26.71
N PRO A 62 17.70 -69.62 28.03
CA PRO A 62 16.60 -69.44 29.01
C PRO A 62 17.04 -69.04 30.46
N GLY A 63 16.07 -68.78 31.36
CA GLY A 63 16.22 -69.06 32.82
C GLY A 63 15.73 -67.99 33.82
N GLU A 64 14.58 -68.27 34.46
CA GLU A 64 14.13 -67.92 35.83
C GLU A 64 13.85 -66.45 36.25
N GLN A 65 12.61 -66.21 36.70
CA GLN A 65 12.12 -65.05 37.48
C GLN A 65 12.50 -65.24 38.98
N PRO A 66 12.43 -64.26 39.94
CA PRO A 66 11.71 -62.98 39.91
C PRO A 66 12.41 -61.77 40.61
N THR A 67 11.77 -60.59 40.53
CA THR A 67 11.88 -59.38 41.39
C THR A 67 12.82 -58.21 40.98
N ARG A 68 12.16 -57.08 40.66
CA ARG A 68 12.56 -55.65 40.74
C ARG A 68 13.37 -55.04 39.56
N PRO A 69 13.21 -53.70 39.34
CA PRO A 69 12.78 -53.17 38.05
C PRO A 69 13.90 -52.45 37.28
N LEU A 70 13.88 -52.53 35.95
CA LEU A 70 14.46 -51.52 35.07
C LEU A 70 13.82 -51.65 33.69
N GLY A 71 12.78 -50.85 33.44
CA GLY A 71 12.01 -50.91 32.20
C GLY A 71 11.21 -49.65 32.02
N GLY A 72 11.91 -48.52 31.88
CA GLY A 72 11.34 -47.31 31.31
C GLY A 72 10.97 -47.60 29.87
N ALA A 73 9.75 -48.10 29.65
CA ALA A 73 9.10 -48.00 28.36
C ALA A 73 8.86 -46.51 28.13
N ILE A 74 9.80 -45.85 27.45
CA ILE A 74 9.51 -44.61 26.75
C ILE A 74 8.46 -45.01 25.71
N GLN A 75 7.20 -44.89 26.11
CA GLN A 75 6.11 -44.75 25.17
C GLN A 75 6.57 -43.66 24.21
N PRO A 76 6.71 -43.93 22.89
CA PRO A 76 6.84 -42.82 21.97
C PRO A 76 5.58 -42.00 22.19
N SER A 77 5.74 -40.83 22.81
CA SER A 77 4.66 -39.85 22.82
C SER A 77 4.30 -39.71 21.35
N ALA A 78 3.07 -40.05 21.00
CA ALA A 78 2.56 -39.81 19.67
C ALA A 78 2.72 -38.31 19.42
N ALA A 79 3.84 -37.93 18.80
CA ALA A 79 3.99 -36.64 18.19
C ALA A 79 2.98 -36.70 17.05
N THR A 80 1.80 -36.12 17.31
CA THR A 80 0.82 -35.81 16.27
C THR A 80 1.62 -35.27 15.09
N PRO A 81 1.60 -35.92 13.92
CA PRO A 81 2.34 -35.44 12.76
C PRO A 81 1.92 -34.00 12.53
N GLY A 82 2.81 -33.06 12.88
CA GLY A 82 2.64 -31.67 12.56
C GLY A 82 2.52 -31.63 11.05
N THR A 83 1.31 -31.42 10.56
CA THR A 83 1.03 -31.32 9.14
C THR A 83 1.77 -30.07 8.70
N LEU A 84 2.99 -30.22 8.20
CA LEU A 84 3.58 -29.22 7.33
C LEU A 84 2.60 -29.10 6.18
N LYS A 85 1.71 -28.10 6.24
CA LYS A 85 0.90 -27.67 5.11
C LYS A 85 1.87 -27.06 4.10
N LEU A 86 2.64 -27.91 3.42
CA LEU A 86 3.43 -27.48 2.29
C LEU A 86 2.43 -26.95 1.28
N ARG A 87 2.58 -25.66 0.96
CA ARG A 87 1.90 -25.06 -0.19
C ARG A 87 2.22 -25.91 -1.42
N PRO A 88 1.24 -26.19 -2.28
CA PRO A 88 1.51 -26.94 -3.50
C PRO A 88 2.61 -26.23 -4.32
N MET A 89 3.38 -26.98 -5.09
CA MET A 89 4.40 -26.35 -5.94
C MET A 89 3.75 -25.57 -7.10
N PHE A 90 2.71 -26.16 -7.69
CA PHE A 90 1.93 -25.60 -8.79
C PHE A 90 0.45 -25.44 -8.42
N GLY A 91 -0.24 -24.47 -9.03
CA GLY A 91 -1.68 -24.25 -8.88
C GLY A 91 -2.06 -23.22 -7.81
N ASN A 92 -3.35 -23.06 -7.51
CA ASN A 92 -3.80 -22.05 -6.55
C ASN A 92 -3.20 -22.29 -5.15
N GLY A 93 -2.73 -21.21 -4.53
CA GLY A 93 -1.94 -21.23 -3.29
C GLY A 93 -0.49 -21.70 -3.49
N GLY A 94 -0.09 -22.01 -4.73
CA GLY A 94 1.20 -22.56 -5.04
C GLY A 94 2.35 -21.61 -4.74
N TRP A 95 3.50 -22.14 -4.31
CA TRP A 95 4.66 -21.31 -3.97
C TRP A 95 5.59 -21.05 -5.15
N LEU A 96 5.62 -21.91 -6.17
CA LEU A 96 6.48 -21.74 -7.35
C LEU A 96 5.73 -21.07 -8.50
N VAL A 97 4.61 -21.64 -8.94
CA VAL A 97 3.71 -21.02 -9.94
C VAL A 97 2.27 -21.23 -9.51
N GLY A 98 1.53 -20.15 -9.32
CA GLY A 98 0.17 -20.24 -8.79
C GLY A 98 -0.42 -18.91 -8.37
N ASN A 99 -1.73 -18.78 -8.47
CA ASN A 99 -2.41 -17.61 -7.90
C ASN A 99 -2.41 -17.71 -6.38
N GLY A 100 -2.25 -16.57 -5.72
CA GLY A 100 -2.52 -16.42 -4.31
C GLY A 100 -4.00 -16.66 -4.01
N LEU A 101 -4.29 -17.15 -2.81
CA LEU A 101 -5.67 -17.41 -2.38
C LEU A 101 -6.32 -16.10 -1.94
N ASP A 102 -7.54 -15.85 -2.37
CA ASP A 102 -8.34 -14.77 -1.83
C ASP A 102 -8.64 -15.01 -0.35
N ALA A 103 -8.77 -13.94 0.42
CA ALA A 103 -9.29 -13.99 1.77
C ALA A 103 -10.73 -14.51 1.77
N VAL A 104 -11.03 -15.41 2.70
CA VAL A 104 -12.33 -16.06 2.79
C VAL A 104 -13.28 -15.30 3.71
N ALA A 105 -14.59 -15.42 3.45
CA ALA A 105 -15.62 -14.84 4.30
C ALA A 105 -15.49 -15.33 5.75
N GLY A 106 -15.74 -14.45 6.72
CA GLY A 106 -15.63 -14.75 8.15
C GLY A 106 -14.19 -14.79 8.69
N CYS A 107 -13.19 -14.46 7.89
CA CYS A 107 -11.82 -14.28 8.36
C CYS A 107 -11.73 -13.16 9.42
N THR A 108 -10.71 -13.25 10.27
CA THR A 108 -10.33 -12.18 11.20
C THR A 108 -8.81 -12.00 11.21
N GLY A 109 -8.36 -10.78 11.53
CA GLY A 109 -6.93 -10.45 11.59
C GLY A 109 -6.20 -10.76 10.29
N THR A 110 -5.02 -11.36 10.39
CA THR A 110 -4.16 -11.65 9.23
C THR A 110 -4.73 -12.70 8.29
N ALA A 111 -5.71 -13.49 8.71
CA ALA A 111 -6.40 -14.44 7.83
C ALA A 111 -7.21 -13.75 6.73
N CYS A 112 -7.49 -12.45 6.91
CA CYS A 112 -8.15 -11.64 5.90
C CYS A 112 -7.20 -11.05 4.84
N ASN A 113 -5.91 -11.34 4.92
CA ASN A 113 -4.99 -10.98 3.86
C ASN A 113 -5.11 -11.96 2.70
N GLY A 114 -5.12 -11.43 1.49
CA GLY A 114 -4.95 -12.23 0.28
C GLY A 114 -3.55 -12.84 0.24
N GLY A 115 -3.46 -14.09 -0.19
CA GLY A 115 -2.22 -14.81 -0.38
C GLY A 115 -1.40 -14.23 -1.53
N ASN A 116 -0.08 -14.33 -1.44
CA ASN A 116 0.81 -13.98 -2.55
C ASN A 116 0.76 -15.07 -3.64
N GLY A 117 0.92 -14.65 -4.89
CA GLY A 117 1.19 -15.54 -6.01
C GLY A 117 2.49 -16.33 -5.85
N GLY A 118 2.70 -17.31 -6.71
CA GLY A 118 3.91 -18.13 -6.76
C GLY A 118 5.13 -17.30 -7.18
N LEU A 119 6.32 -17.73 -6.75
CA LEU A 119 7.59 -17.02 -6.97
C LEU A 119 7.82 -16.67 -8.44
N LEU A 120 7.56 -17.62 -9.35
CA LEU A 120 7.80 -17.44 -10.78
C LEU A 120 6.57 -16.90 -11.52
N GLY A 121 5.38 -16.94 -10.94
CA GLY A 121 4.21 -16.40 -11.60
C GLY A 121 2.90 -16.69 -10.89
N GLY A 122 1.92 -15.84 -11.17
CA GLY A 122 0.56 -15.91 -10.63
C GLY A 122 0.10 -14.59 -10.05
N ASN A 123 -1.21 -14.42 -9.99
CA ASN A 123 -1.83 -13.23 -9.40
C ASN A 123 -1.78 -13.31 -7.87
N GLY A 124 -1.77 -12.16 -7.20
CA GLY A 124 -2.06 -12.09 -5.77
C GLY A 124 -3.55 -12.22 -5.49
N GLY A 125 -3.90 -12.82 -4.36
CA GLY A 125 -5.29 -12.90 -3.89
C GLY A 125 -5.76 -11.58 -3.29
N ASN A 126 -7.06 -11.33 -3.30
CA ASN A 126 -7.70 -10.17 -2.70
C ASN A 126 -7.76 -10.31 -1.17
N GLY A 127 -7.56 -9.21 -0.46
CA GLY A 127 -7.87 -9.10 0.96
C GLY A 127 -9.37 -8.87 1.20
N LEU A 128 -9.80 -9.04 2.45
CA LEU A 128 -11.17 -8.79 2.92
C LEU A 128 -11.13 -8.03 4.26
N ASN A 129 -12.20 -7.33 4.67
CA ASN A 129 -12.31 -6.76 6.02
C ASN A 129 -11.08 -5.94 6.49
N GLY A 130 -10.49 -5.11 5.63
CA GLY A 130 -9.28 -4.34 5.92
C GLY A 130 -7.95 -5.11 5.73
N GLY A 131 -8.01 -6.38 5.36
CA GLY A 131 -6.84 -7.19 5.04
C GLY A 131 -6.20 -6.78 3.72
N SER A 132 -4.87 -6.94 3.63
CA SER A 132 -4.11 -6.54 2.44
C SER A 132 -4.30 -7.52 1.29
N GLY A 133 -4.25 -7.04 0.06
CA GLY A 133 -4.12 -7.87 -1.13
C GLY A 133 -2.72 -8.47 -1.23
N GLY A 134 -2.65 -9.66 -1.80
CA GLY A 134 -1.41 -10.37 -2.05
C GLY A 134 -0.64 -9.80 -3.24
N ASN A 135 0.67 -9.95 -3.23
CA ASN A 135 1.52 -9.60 -4.36
C ASN A 135 1.46 -10.67 -5.44
N ALA A 136 1.63 -10.27 -6.69
CA ALA A 136 1.83 -11.18 -7.80
C ALA A 136 3.20 -11.88 -7.72
N GLY A 137 3.40 -12.87 -8.60
CA GLY A 137 4.68 -13.52 -8.83
C GLY A 137 5.71 -12.60 -9.50
N PHE A 138 6.95 -13.09 -9.66
CA PHE A 138 8.03 -12.26 -10.19
C PHE A 138 7.86 -11.94 -11.68
N TRP A 139 7.54 -12.94 -12.52
CA TRP A 139 7.55 -12.78 -13.97
C TRP A 139 6.24 -12.19 -14.52
N PHE A 140 5.09 -12.71 -14.09
CA PHE A 140 3.77 -12.33 -14.60
C PHE A 140 2.67 -12.52 -13.56
N GLY A 141 1.65 -11.66 -13.65
CA GLY A 141 0.52 -11.60 -12.73
C GLY A 141 0.23 -10.21 -12.16
N ASN A 142 -0.98 -10.03 -11.66
CA ASN A 142 -1.49 -8.81 -11.06
C ASN A 142 -1.56 -8.92 -9.54
N GLY A 143 -1.31 -7.83 -8.82
CA GLY A 143 -1.53 -7.77 -7.39
C GLY A 143 -3.02 -7.81 -7.05
N GLY A 144 -3.34 -8.42 -5.91
CA GLY A 144 -4.71 -8.48 -5.41
C GLY A 144 -5.15 -7.15 -4.79
N ASN A 145 -6.45 -6.87 -4.78
CA ASN A 145 -6.98 -5.69 -4.12
C ASN A 145 -6.91 -5.83 -2.60
N GLY A 146 -6.69 -4.72 -1.91
CA GLY A 146 -6.92 -4.63 -0.48
C GLY A 146 -8.40 -4.71 -0.15
N GLY A 147 -8.75 -5.33 0.97
CA GLY A 147 -10.12 -5.45 1.42
C GLY A 147 -10.61 -4.14 2.04
N ASP A 148 -11.85 -3.77 1.71
CA ASP A 148 -12.54 -2.70 2.42
C ASP A 148 -12.72 -3.09 3.89
N ALA A 149 -12.54 -2.14 4.79
CA ALA A 149 -12.79 -2.36 6.20
C ALA A 149 -14.28 -2.43 6.49
N THR A 150 -14.66 -3.39 7.33
CA THR A 150 -16.05 -3.59 7.76
C THR A 150 -16.24 -3.33 9.25
N ALA A 151 -15.16 -3.42 10.04
CA ALA A 151 -15.16 -3.02 11.44
C ALA A 151 -15.24 -1.48 11.54
N PRO A 152 -16.13 -0.89 12.36
CA PRO A 152 -16.27 0.56 12.48
C PRO A 152 -14.93 1.24 12.80
N GLY A 153 -14.56 2.25 12.00
CA GLY A 153 -13.28 2.95 12.12
C GLY A 153 -12.04 2.14 11.71
N GLY A 154 -12.22 0.91 11.23
CA GLY A 154 -11.14 0.05 10.75
C GLY A 154 -10.53 0.57 9.44
N ALA A 155 -9.22 0.41 9.28
CA ALA A 155 -8.51 0.82 8.07
C ALA A 155 -8.69 -0.17 6.93
N GLY A 156 -8.83 0.33 5.71
CA GLY A 156 -8.84 -0.48 4.49
C GLY A 156 -7.47 -1.09 4.21
N GLY A 157 -7.48 -2.26 3.58
CA GLY A 157 -6.26 -3.00 3.29
C GLY A 157 -5.44 -2.40 2.16
N ALA A 158 -4.12 -2.57 2.19
CA ALA A 158 -3.28 -2.18 1.07
C ALA A 158 -3.53 -3.11 -0.14
N GLY A 159 -3.48 -2.57 -1.35
CA GLY A 159 -3.42 -3.35 -2.58
C GLY A 159 -2.05 -3.98 -2.76
N GLY A 160 -2.02 -5.20 -3.31
CA GLY A 160 -0.80 -5.93 -3.61
C GLY A 160 -0.11 -5.40 -4.86
N ASN A 161 1.20 -5.62 -4.95
CA ASN A 161 1.97 -5.22 -6.12
C ASN A 161 1.77 -6.21 -7.28
N GLY A 162 1.73 -5.69 -8.51
CA GLY A 162 1.86 -6.48 -9.72
C GLY A 162 3.26 -7.06 -9.87
N SER A 163 3.44 -7.90 -10.89
CA SER A 163 4.73 -8.56 -11.15
C SER A 163 5.81 -7.57 -11.57
N PHE A 164 7.07 -7.98 -11.45
CA PHE A 164 8.20 -7.08 -11.73
C PHE A 164 8.22 -6.58 -13.17
N PHE A 165 7.94 -7.44 -14.15
CA PHE A 165 7.97 -7.07 -15.57
C PHE A 165 6.63 -6.50 -16.04
N ILE A 166 5.58 -7.31 -16.05
CA ILE A 166 4.25 -6.92 -16.54
C ILE A 166 3.21 -7.36 -15.51
N GLY A 167 2.50 -6.39 -14.95
CA GLY A 167 1.46 -6.64 -13.97
C GLY A 167 0.81 -5.38 -13.44
N ASN A 168 -0.49 -5.44 -13.20
CA ASN A 168 -1.23 -4.37 -12.56
C ASN A 168 -1.07 -4.44 -11.05
N GLY A 169 -0.98 -3.29 -10.39
CA GLY A 169 -1.11 -3.20 -8.95
C GLY A 169 -2.57 -3.28 -8.53
N GLY A 170 -2.84 -3.89 -7.38
CA GLY A 170 -4.19 -3.94 -6.80
C GLY A 170 -4.58 -2.61 -6.18
N ASN A 171 -5.87 -2.28 -6.17
CA ASN A 171 -6.36 -1.10 -5.49
C ASN A 171 -6.29 -1.27 -3.96
N GLY A 172 -6.10 -0.16 -3.23
CA GLY A 172 -6.29 -0.15 -1.79
C GLY A 172 -7.77 -0.19 -1.42
N GLY A 173 -8.10 -0.86 -0.32
CA GLY A 173 -9.45 -0.92 0.22
C GLY A 173 -9.85 0.38 0.92
N ASN A 174 -11.15 0.65 1.00
CA ASN A 174 -11.70 1.80 1.72
C ASN A 174 -11.65 1.57 3.24
N GLY A 175 -11.42 2.65 3.99
CA GLY A 175 -11.60 2.67 5.43
C GLY A 175 -13.07 2.66 5.82
N ALA A 176 -13.38 2.10 6.98
CA ALA A 176 -14.74 2.00 7.49
C ALA A 176 -15.17 3.28 8.19
N SER A 177 -16.42 3.69 7.96
CA SER A 177 -17.02 4.79 8.71
C SER A 177 -17.31 4.40 10.16
N ILE A 178 -17.46 5.39 11.04
CA ILE A 178 -17.81 5.19 12.44
C ILE A 178 -18.78 6.27 12.94
N THR A 179 -19.72 5.85 13.78
CA THR A 179 -20.60 6.74 14.53
C THR A 179 -20.59 6.34 16.01
N ALA A 180 -20.23 7.26 16.91
CA ALA A 180 -20.28 7.02 18.35
C ALA A 180 -20.40 8.31 19.16
N ALA A 181 -20.66 8.19 20.47
CA ALA A 181 -20.80 9.34 21.35
C ALA A 181 -19.48 10.00 21.76
N GLY A 182 -18.37 9.26 21.74
CA GLY A 182 -17.05 9.78 22.11
C GLY A 182 -16.31 10.45 20.96
N ASN A 183 -15.02 10.69 21.17
CA ASN A 183 -14.12 11.00 20.07
C ASN A 183 -14.09 9.84 19.08
N VAL A 184 -14.27 10.12 17.79
CA VAL A 184 -14.28 9.11 16.74
C VAL A 184 -13.35 9.48 15.60
N THR A 185 -12.80 8.45 14.97
CA THR A 185 -11.98 8.60 13.77
C THR A 185 -12.37 7.54 12.75
N GLY A 186 -12.69 7.98 11.54
CA GLY A 186 -12.97 7.09 10.42
C GLY A 186 -11.71 6.34 10.01
N GLY A 187 -11.89 5.13 9.47
CA GLY A 187 -10.78 4.30 9.04
C GLY A 187 -9.98 4.95 7.92
N ALA A 188 -8.66 4.80 7.92
CA ALA A 188 -7.86 5.21 6.78
C ALA A 188 -8.12 4.31 5.56
N GLY A 189 -8.07 4.87 4.35
CA GLY A 189 -8.03 4.10 3.12
C GLY A 189 -6.66 3.44 2.92
N GLY A 190 -6.67 2.25 2.33
CA GLY A 190 -5.47 1.49 2.01
C GLY A 190 -4.72 2.06 0.81
N THR A 191 -3.41 1.84 0.75
CA THR A 191 -2.60 2.27 -0.39
C THR A 191 -2.81 1.39 -1.61
N GLY A 192 -2.77 1.96 -2.81
CA GLY A 192 -2.73 1.19 -4.06
C GLY A 192 -1.37 0.51 -4.27
N GLY A 193 -1.39 -0.67 -4.86
CA GLY A 193 -0.20 -1.46 -5.20
C GLY A 193 0.52 -0.94 -6.43
N ALA A 194 1.82 -1.20 -6.52
CA ALA A 194 2.63 -0.83 -7.67
C ALA A 194 2.35 -1.72 -8.89
N ALA A 195 2.51 -1.16 -10.08
CA ALA A 195 2.54 -1.91 -11.33
C ALA A 195 3.96 -2.36 -11.70
N GLY A 196 4.04 -3.26 -12.68
CA GLY A 196 5.28 -3.74 -13.26
C GLY A 196 6.08 -2.65 -13.99
N MET A 197 7.39 -2.90 -14.11
CA MET A 197 8.36 -1.98 -14.68
C MET A 197 8.18 -1.78 -16.18
N LEU A 198 7.83 -2.85 -16.92
CA LEU A 198 7.68 -2.82 -18.37
C LEU A 198 6.23 -2.56 -18.81
N GLY A 199 5.25 -2.86 -17.95
CA GLY A 199 3.85 -2.63 -18.24
C GLY A 199 2.91 -2.92 -17.08
N GLY A 200 1.72 -2.32 -17.15
CA GLY A 200 0.66 -2.45 -16.15
C GLY A 200 0.14 -1.10 -15.66
N THR A 201 -1.02 -1.13 -15.00
CA THR A 201 -1.63 0.01 -14.33
C THR A 201 -1.47 -0.14 -12.83
N PRO A 202 -0.93 0.87 -12.13
CA PRO A 202 -0.87 0.84 -10.68
C PRO A 202 -2.27 0.95 -10.07
N GLY A 203 -2.40 0.46 -8.84
CA GLY A 203 -3.65 0.54 -8.09
C GLY A 203 -3.93 1.95 -7.60
N LYS A 204 -5.20 2.29 -7.45
CA LYS A 204 -5.63 3.51 -6.77
C LYS A 204 -5.58 3.34 -5.25
N GLY A 205 -5.43 4.44 -4.53
CA GLY A 205 -5.64 4.46 -3.08
C GLY A 205 -7.12 4.34 -2.73
N GLY A 206 -7.42 3.68 -1.61
CA GLY A 206 -8.76 3.58 -1.06
C GLY A 206 -9.20 4.88 -0.39
N LYS A 207 -10.51 5.10 -0.29
CA LYS A 207 -11.06 6.27 0.41
C LYS A 207 -10.94 6.11 1.93
N GLY A 208 -10.79 7.21 2.65
CA GLY A 208 -10.99 7.22 4.10
C GLY A 208 -12.47 7.06 4.46
N GLY A 209 -12.74 6.42 5.60
CA GLY A 209 -14.08 6.29 6.15
C GLY A 209 -14.54 7.56 6.85
N ASP A 210 -15.85 7.77 6.92
CA ASP A 210 -16.44 8.94 7.55
C ASP A 210 -16.48 8.80 9.08
N ALA A 211 -16.58 9.92 9.79
CA ALA A 211 -16.67 9.94 11.24
C ALA A 211 -17.82 10.82 11.72
N THR A 212 -18.72 10.29 12.54
CA THR A 212 -19.81 11.07 13.16
C THR A 212 -19.76 10.94 14.68
N SER A 213 -19.58 12.06 15.37
CA SER A 213 -19.62 12.12 16.84
C SER A 213 -20.85 12.85 17.35
N THR A 214 -21.54 12.26 18.33
CA THR A 214 -22.66 12.91 19.03
C THR A 214 -22.29 13.58 20.35
N GLY A 215 -21.07 13.37 20.84
CA GLY A 215 -20.62 13.86 22.16
C GLY A 215 -19.14 14.23 22.25
N GLY A 216 -18.38 14.11 21.16
CA GLY A 216 -16.93 14.34 21.11
C GLY A 216 -16.46 14.85 19.75
N ASN A 217 -15.16 14.79 19.52
CA ASN A 217 -14.55 15.19 18.26
C ASN A 217 -14.78 14.13 17.19
N ALA A 218 -14.97 14.55 15.94
CA ALA A 218 -15.04 13.66 14.79
C ALA A 218 -13.90 13.94 13.83
N THR A 219 -13.16 12.92 13.42
CA THR A 219 -12.09 13.04 12.42
C THR A 219 -12.30 12.05 11.30
N GLY A 220 -12.50 12.53 10.07
CA GLY A 220 -12.61 11.66 8.91
C GLY A 220 -11.31 10.91 8.65
N GLY A 221 -11.43 9.69 8.12
CA GLY A 221 -10.28 8.87 7.78
C GLY A 221 -9.47 9.48 6.63
N LYS A 222 -8.14 9.28 6.64
CA LYS A 222 -7.31 9.72 5.52
C LYS A 222 -7.53 8.84 4.29
N GLY A 223 -7.48 9.42 3.10
CA GLY A 223 -7.41 8.68 1.84
C GLY A 223 -6.05 7.99 1.68
N GLY A 224 -6.06 6.82 1.04
CA GLY A 224 -4.86 6.04 0.73
C GLY A 224 -4.06 6.63 -0.42
N ALA A 225 -2.75 6.41 -0.43
CA ALA A 225 -1.91 6.83 -1.55
C ALA A 225 -2.14 5.94 -2.79
N GLY A 226 -1.99 6.53 -3.98
CA GLY A 226 -1.99 5.79 -5.23
C GLY A 226 -0.69 5.00 -5.45
N GLY A 227 -0.80 3.90 -6.20
CA GLY A 227 0.30 3.02 -6.55
C GLY A 227 1.25 3.62 -7.57
N ARG A 228 2.48 3.09 -7.61
CA ARG A 228 3.56 3.57 -8.48
C ARG A 228 3.76 2.68 -9.70
N GLY A 229 4.31 3.23 -10.77
CA GLY A 229 4.83 2.45 -11.90
C GLY A 229 3.95 2.49 -13.14
N GLY A 230 4.41 1.83 -14.21
CA GLY A 230 3.74 1.84 -15.51
C GLY A 230 3.77 3.19 -16.24
N LYS A 231 2.84 3.34 -17.19
CA LYS A 231 2.68 4.56 -18.00
C LYS A 231 1.86 5.65 -17.31
N ALA A 232 1.04 5.27 -16.33
CA ALA A 232 0.18 6.17 -15.57
C ALA A 232 0.31 5.89 -14.08
N GLY A 233 0.27 6.92 -13.22
CA GLY A 233 0.33 6.76 -11.77
C GLY A 233 -1.05 6.49 -11.18
N GLY A 234 -1.13 5.78 -10.06
CA GLY A 234 -2.41 5.51 -9.39
C GLY A 234 -2.94 6.77 -8.73
N ASP A 235 -4.24 7.04 -8.79
CA ASP A 235 -4.82 8.18 -8.07
C ASP A 235 -4.82 7.95 -6.56
N GLY A 236 -4.64 9.02 -5.78
CA GLY A 236 -4.87 9.01 -4.34
C GLY A 236 -6.36 8.90 -4.02
N GLY A 237 -6.69 8.23 -2.91
CA GLY A 237 -8.06 8.12 -2.42
C GLY A 237 -8.53 9.42 -1.75
N ALA A 238 -9.83 9.67 -1.74
CA ALA A 238 -10.40 10.81 -1.02
C ALA A 238 -10.32 10.62 0.50
N GLY A 239 -10.24 11.71 1.26
CA GLY A 239 -10.44 11.69 2.71
C GLY A 239 -11.92 11.53 3.07
N GLY A 240 -12.18 10.90 4.22
CA GLY A 240 -13.53 10.73 4.76
C GLY A 240 -14.08 12.02 5.38
N ALA A 241 -15.38 12.18 5.39
CA ALA A 241 -16.06 13.31 6.00
C ALA A 241 -16.08 13.21 7.54
N ALA A 242 -16.34 14.34 8.20
CA ALA A 242 -16.53 14.39 9.65
C ALA A 242 -17.76 15.20 10.06
N THR A 243 -18.51 14.71 11.04
CA THR A 243 -19.65 15.41 11.65
C THR A 243 -19.54 15.44 13.17
N ALA A 244 -19.64 16.62 13.80
CA ALA A 244 -19.66 16.76 15.27
C ALA A 244 -20.78 17.72 15.71
N SER A 245 -21.42 17.43 16.85
CA SER A 245 -22.67 18.11 17.23
C SER A 245 -22.70 18.74 18.63
N THR A 246 -21.57 18.73 19.35
CA THR A 246 -21.53 19.14 20.76
C THR A 246 -20.68 20.39 20.96
N THR A 247 -21.11 21.29 21.85
CA THR A 247 -20.35 22.47 22.23
C THR A 247 -18.92 22.11 22.67
N GLY A 248 -17.93 22.82 22.13
CA GLY A 248 -16.51 22.58 22.42
C GLY A 248 -15.87 21.44 21.63
N THR A 249 -16.59 20.80 20.71
CA THR A 249 -16.05 19.74 19.85
C THR A 249 -15.63 20.25 18.47
N THR A 250 -14.88 19.44 17.74
CA THR A 250 -14.43 19.73 16.38
C THR A 250 -14.74 18.57 15.44
N ALA A 251 -15.34 18.88 14.29
CA ALA A 251 -15.40 18.03 13.11
C ALA A 251 -14.22 18.37 12.19
N THR A 252 -13.38 17.38 11.88
CA THR A 252 -12.21 17.52 11.00
C THR A 252 -12.29 16.53 9.87
N GLY A 253 -12.43 16.99 8.62
CA GLY A 253 -12.41 16.14 7.46
C GLY A 253 -11.05 15.45 7.28
N GLY A 254 -11.07 14.23 6.74
CA GLY A 254 -9.86 13.45 6.47
C GLY A 254 -9.03 14.06 5.34
N ALA A 255 -7.71 13.94 5.39
CA ALA A 255 -6.87 14.38 4.28
C ALA A 255 -7.00 13.45 3.07
N GLY A 256 -6.95 14.01 1.86
CA GLY A 256 -6.85 13.24 0.63
C GLY A 256 -5.49 12.54 0.47
N GLY A 257 -5.50 11.41 -0.23
CA GLY A 257 -4.32 10.60 -0.51
C GLY A 257 -3.42 11.20 -1.59
N VAL A 258 -2.13 10.90 -1.54
CA VAL A 258 -1.17 11.37 -2.55
C VAL A 258 -1.29 10.54 -3.83
N GLY A 259 -1.19 11.19 -4.98
CA GLY A 259 -1.12 10.53 -6.28
C GLY A 259 0.18 9.76 -6.50
N GLY A 260 0.10 8.69 -7.28
CA GLY A 260 1.20 7.77 -7.57
C GLY A 260 2.19 8.31 -8.59
N PHE A 261 3.45 7.90 -8.45
CA PHE A 261 4.52 8.22 -9.41
C PHE A 261 4.38 7.40 -10.70
N SER A 262 4.66 8.02 -11.85
CA SER A 262 4.82 7.29 -13.12
C SER A 262 5.82 7.94 -14.07
N ALA A 263 6.25 7.21 -15.10
CA ALA A 263 7.10 7.77 -16.15
C ALA A 263 6.34 8.69 -17.14
N GLY A 264 5.02 8.51 -17.24
CA GLY A 264 4.14 9.27 -18.15
C GLY A 264 3.26 10.24 -17.38
N ILE A 265 1.95 9.96 -17.32
CA ILE A 265 0.99 10.82 -16.62
C ILE A 265 0.88 10.36 -15.18
N SER A 266 1.23 11.20 -14.22
CA SER A 266 1.21 10.82 -12.81
C SER A 266 -0.18 10.91 -12.20
N GLY A 267 -0.39 10.14 -11.13
CA GLY A 267 -1.68 10.03 -10.47
C GLY A 267 -2.09 11.33 -9.81
N LYS A 268 -3.39 11.59 -9.74
CA LYS A 268 -3.92 12.78 -9.07
C LYS A 268 -3.89 12.59 -7.56
N GLY A 269 -3.76 13.69 -6.82
CA GLY A 269 -4.08 13.71 -5.40
C GLY A 269 -5.58 13.51 -5.19
N GLY A 270 -5.94 12.83 -4.10
CA GLY A 270 -7.33 12.69 -3.69
C GLY A 270 -7.84 13.95 -3.01
N ASP A 271 -9.15 14.16 -3.03
CA ASP A 271 -9.77 15.32 -2.38
C ASP A 271 -9.78 15.14 -0.85
N GLY A 272 -9.73 16.26 -0.14
CA GLY A 272 -9.95 16.30 1.31
C GLY A 272 -11.43 16.06 1.65
N GLY A 273 -11.67 15.43 2.79
CA GLY A 273 -13.02 15.17 3.29
C GLY A 273 -13.69 16.43 3.81
N ALA A 274 -15.01 16.52 3.68
CA ALA A 274 -15.79 17.62 4.22
C ALA A 274 -15.91 17.56 5.75
N ALA A 275 -16.19 18.70 6.38
CA ALA A 275 -16.50 18.76 7.80
C ALA A 275 -17.80 19.52 8.06
N THR A 276 -18.67 18.93 8.87
CA THR A 276 -19.94 19.53 9.29
C THR A 276 -19.97 19.62 10.82
N ALA A 277 -20.25 20.81 11.33
CA ALA A 277 -20.37 21.05 12.76
C ALA A 277 -21.73 21.66 13.09
N THR A 278 -22.49 21.00 13.96
CA THR A 278 -23.78 21.54 14.42
C THR A 278 -23.64 22.19 15.80
N GLY A 279 -24.53 23.13 16.09
CA GLY A 279 -24.44 23.91 17.33
C GLY A 279 -23.20 24.79 17.35
N SER A 280 -22.43 24.78 18.45
CA SER A 280 -21.22 25.62 18.60
C SER A 280 -19.91 24.89 18.31
N ALA A 281 -19.97 23.67 17.76
CA ALA A 281 -18.81 22.89 17.35
C ALA A 281 -18.06 23.53 16.16
N LYS A 282 -16.76 23.29 16.05
CA LYS A 282 -15.92 23.78 14.94
C LYS A 282 -15.90 22.80 13.78
N ALA A 283 -15.98 23.28 12.53
CA ALA A 283 -15.76 22.50 11.32
C ALA A 283 -14.42 22.87 10.65
N VAL A 284 -13.61 21.87 10.31
CA VAL A 284 -12.35 22.02 9.58
C VAL A 284 -12.31 21.02 8.43
N GLY A 285 -12.35 21.51 7.19
CA GLY A 285 -12.25 20.67 6.01
C GLY A 285 -10.88 20.00 5.90
N GLY A 286 -10.85 18.79 5.35
CA GLY A 286 -9.62 18.04 5.13
C GLY A 286 -8.75 18.65 4.03
N ALA A 287 -7.43 18.55 4.15
CA ALA A 287 -6.54 18.99 3.08
C ALA A 287 -6.64 18.07 1.85
N GLY A 288 -6.55 18.65 0.65
CA GLY A 288 -6.38 17.91 -0.59
C GLY A 288 -5.01 17.23 -0.67
N GLY A 289 -4.97 16.05 -1.28
CA GLY A 289 -3.75 15.28 -1.49
C GLY A 289 -2.85 15.89 -2.57
N ALA A 290 -1.54 15.69 -2.47
CA ALA A 290 -0.62 16.12 -3.51
C ALA A 290 -0.75 15.24 -4.77
N GLY A 291 -0.55 15.83 -5.95
CA GLY A 291 -0.39 15.10 -7.19
C GLY A 291 0.92 14.29 -7.24
N GLY A 292 0.91 13.20 -7.97
CA GLY A 292 2.07 12.33 -8.14
C GLY A 292 3.16 12.98 -8.99
N ASN A 293 4.42 12.70 -8.68
CA ASN A 293 5.54 13.15 -9.49
C ASN A 293 5.71 12.27 -10.73
N SER A 294 6.19 12.86 -11.82
CA SER A 294 6.40 12.18 -13.09
C SER A 294 7.87 12.10 -13.47
N GLY A 295 8.19 11.20 -14.42
CA GLY A 295 9.53 11.04 -14.99
C GLY A 295 9.96 12.16 -15.95
N ASN A 296 11.10 11.94 -16.62
CA ASN A 296 11.82 12.95 -17.40
C ASN A 296 10.99 13.67 -18.50
N THR A 297 10.00 12.96 -19.06
CA THR A 297 9.11 13.42 -20.13
C THR A 297 7.64 13.41 -19.70
N GLY A 298 7.38 13.12 -18.42
CA GLY A 298 6.03 12.90 -17.91
C GLY A 298 5.34 14.18 -17.46
N LYS A 299 4.02 14.10 -17.28
CA LYS A 299 3.23 15.17 -16.68
C LYS A 299 2.96 14.87 -15.21
N GLY A 300 3.31 15.80 -14.33
CA GLY A 300 2.98 15.75 -12.92
C GLY A 300 1.47 15.67 -12.70
N GLY A 301 1.04 14.93 -11.68
CA GLY A 301 -0.37 14.77 -11.32
C GLY A 301 -0.94 16.06 -10.76
N THR A 302 -2.25 16.27 -10.91
CA THR A 302 -2.91 17.43 -10.29
C THR A 302 -3.06 17.20 -8.78
N GLY A 303 -2.95 18.27 -7.99
CA GLY A 303 -3.34 18.23 -6.58
C GLY A 303 -4.85 18.07 -6.41
N GLY A 304 -5.27 17.46 -5.29
CA GLY A 304 -6.66 17.30 -4.92
C GLY A 304 -7.25 18.59 -4.33
N ARG A 305 -8.58 18.73 -4.39
CA ARG A 305 -9.30 19.84 -3.76
C ARG A 305 -9.30 19.69 -2.24
N GLY A 306 -9.23 20.81 -1.52
CA GLY A 306 -9.48 20.84 -0.07
C GLY A 306 -10.96 20.64 0.25
N GLY A 307 -11.27 19.95 1.34
CA GLY A 307 -12.63 19.67 1.76
C GLY A 307 -13.36 20.91 2.26
N ASP A 308 -14.66 20.99 2.02
CA ASP A 308 -15.47 22.11 2.49
C ASP A 308 -15.78 21.96 3.98
N ALA A 309 -16.02 23.08 4.67
CA ALA A 309 -16.39 23.13 6.07
C ALA A 309 -17.68 23.92 6.27
N THR A 310 -18.62 23.34 6.99
CA THR A 310 -19.92 23.94 7.30
C THR A 310 -20.12 23.94 8.81
N ALA A 311 -20.42 25.09 9.41
CA ALA A 311 -20.77 25.17 10.83
C ALA A 311 -21.98 26.08 11.08
N ASP A 312 -22.81 25.74 12.08
CA ASP A 312 -23.96 26.58 12.46
C ASP A 312 -23.51 27.85 13.20
N THR A 313 -23.14 27.71 14.48
CA THR A 313 -22.71 28.83 15.35
C THR A 313 -21.24 28.76 15.74
N GLY A 314 -20.56 27.66 15.41
CA GLY A 314 -19.13 27.50 15.61
C GLY A 314 -18.30 28.27 14.59
N SER A 315 -17.08 27.81 14.30
CA SER A 315 -16.28 28.35 13.18
C SER A 315 -16.15 27.31 12.08
N ALA A 316 -16.08 27.75 10.83
CA ALA A 316 -15.90 26.89 9.67
C ALA A 316 -14.65 27.30 8.90
N THR A 317 -13.74 26.36 8.69
CA THR A 317 -12.51 26.57 7.92
C THR A 317 -12.37 25.50 6.86
N GLY A 318 -12.50 25.88 5.59
CA GLY A 318 -12.26 24.99 4.45
C GLY A 318 -10.82 24.48 4.42
N GLY A 319 -10.63 23.29 3.87
CA GLY A 319 -9.34 22.64 3.75
C GLY A 319 -8.48 23.27 2.65
N ASN A 320 -7.15 23.18 2.80
CA ASN A 320 -6.24 23.64 1.75
C ASN A 320 -6.24 22.68 0.55
N GLY A 321 -6.09 23.21 -0.65
CA GLY A 321 -5.85 22.43 -1.86
C GLY A 321 -4.47 21.78 -1.88
N GLY A 322 -4.37 20.63 -2.52
CA GLY A 322 -3.14 19.86 -2.67
C GLY A 322 -2.19 20.48 -3.70
N SER A 323 -0.88 20.28 -3.52
CA SER A 323 0.11 20.71 -4.51
C SER A 323 0.08 19.82 -5.76
N GLY A 324 0.37 20.42 -6.92
CA GLY A 324 0.61 19.68 -8.15
C GLY A 324 1.94 18.94 -8.15
N GLY A 325 1.99 17.82 -8.85
CA GLY A 325 3.16 16.95 -8.98
C GLY A 325 4.25 17.56 -9.84
N LYS A 326 5.50 17.17 -9.59
CA LYS A 326 6.68 17.66 -10.32
C LYS A 326 7.06 16.72 -11.45
N SER A 327 7.74 17.23 -12.48
CA SER A 327 8.44 16.39 -13.47
C SER A 327 9.93 16.31 -13.12
N VAL A 328 10.41 15.08 -12.87
CA VAL A 328 11.75 14.83 -12.34
C VAL A 328 12.51 13.75 -13.12
N ALA A 329 13.82 13.90 -13.17
CA ALA A 329 14.78 12.86 -13.56
C ALA A 329 15.60 12.48 -12.32
N GLY A 330 15.12 11.49 -11.56
CA GLY A 330 15.68 11.18 -10.25
C GLY A 330 15.44 12.33 -9.27
N THR A 331 16.51 12.93 -8.75
CA THR A 331 16.47 14.12 -7.88
C THR A 331 16.56 15.45 -8.64
N SER A 332 16.84 15.41 -9.93
CA SER A 332 16.96 16.59 -10.79
C SER A 332 15.62 16.90 -11.47
N PRO A 333 15.38 18.15 -11.91
CA PRO A 333 14.27 18.45 -12.81
C PRO A 333 14.30 17.53 -14.03
N GLY A 334 13.13 17.16 -14.55
CA GLY A 334 13.04 16.48 -15.83
C GLY A 334 13.55 17.36 -16.97
N VAL A 335 13.63 16.85 -18.19
CA VAL A 335 14.04 17.63 -19.36
C VAL A 335 12.81 18.22 -20.05
N LEU A 336 11.77 17.42 -20.29
CA LEU A 336 10.62 17.81 -21.13
C LEU A 336 9.27 17.80 -20.40
N GLY A 337 9.19 17.20 -19.20
CA GLY A 337 7.92 16.98 -18.53
C GLY A 337 7.28 18.24 -17.93
N ASP A 338 5.95 18.38 -18.01
CA ASP A 338 5.20 19.48 -17.41
C ASP A 338 4.81 19.20 -15.94
N GLY A 339 4.87 20.23 -15.10
CA GLY A 339 4.32 20.17 -13.76
C GLY A 339 2.80 20.02 -13.74
N GLY A 340 2.28 19.40 -12.69
CA GLY A 340 0.84 19.27 -12.46
C GLY A 340 0.25 20.54 -11.84
N ASP A 341 -1.04 20.79 -12.08
CA ASP A 341 -1.74 21.92 -11.46
C ASP A 341 -2.00 21.66 -9.97
N GLY A 342 -2.01 22.71 -9.16
CA GLY A 342 -2.46 22.65 -7.77
C GLY A 342 -3.98 22.54 -7.66
N GLY A 343 -4.47 21.88 -6.61
CA GLY A 343 -5.89 21.77 -6.31
C GLY A 343 -6.46 23.04 -5.68
N SER A 344 -7.76 23.26 -5.80
CA SER A 344 -8.42 24.39 -5.15
C SER A 344 -8.54 24.19 -3.63
N GLY A 345 -8.61 25.29 -2.88
CA GLY A 345 -9.06 25.25 -1.48
C GLY A 345 -10.54 24.87 -1.38
N GLY A 346 -10.94 24.40 -0.21
CA GLY A 346 -12.34 24.15 0.14
C GLY A 346 -13.01 25.39 0.71
N ASP A 347 -14.33 25.43 0.63
CA ASP A 347 -15.13 26.57 1.09
C ASP A 347 -15.38 26.49 2.60
N GLY A 348 -15.48 27.63 3.27
CA GLY A 348 -15.89 27.73 4.66
C GLY A 348 -17.23 28.44 4.78
N HIS A 349 -18.29 27.69 5.10
CA HIS A 349 -19.64 28.21 5.29
C HIS A 349 -20.01 28.28 6.77
N ASN A 350 -20.51 29.44 7.21
CA ASN A 350 -21.02 29.58 8.56
C ASN A 350 -22.31 30.40 8.61
N THR A 351 -23.33 29.88 9.27
CA THR A 351 -24.65 30.54 9.27
C THR A 351 -24.75 31.71 10.27
N ALA A 352 -23.92 31.76 11.31
CA ALA A 352 -23.99 32.80 12.36
C ALA A 352 -22.68 33.60 12.61
N LYS A 353 -21.55 33.18 12.05
CA LYS A 353 -20.20 33.76 12.19
C LYS A 353 -19.49 33.83 10.84
N THR A 354 -18.19 34.12 10.85
CA THR A 354 -17.35 34.09 9.65
C THR A 354 -16.96 32.66 9.29
N GLY A 355 -17.23 32.26 8.06
CA GLY A 355 -16.61 31.12 7.41
C GLY A 355 -15.30 31.54 6.74
N THR A 356 -14.30 30.67 6.75
CA THR A 356 -12.98 30.92 6.15
C THR A 356 -12.70 29.87 5.10
N GLY A 357 -12.48 30.27 3.85
CA GLY A 357 -12.06 29.36 2.80
C GLY A 357 -10.61 28.90 2.99
N GLY A 358 -10.30 27.73 2.47
CA GLY A 358 -8.94 27.19 2.44
C GLY A 358 -8.09 27.81 1.33
N ALA A 359 -6.77 27.76 1.49
CA ALA A 359 -5.86 28.21 0.44
C ALA A 359 -5.85 27.23 -0.74
N GLY A 360 -5.63 27.74 -1.96
CA GLY A 360 -5.34 26.90 -3.11
C GLY A 360 -3.93 26.29 -3.04
N GLY A 361 -3.75 25.14 -3.67
CA GLY A 361 -2.48 24.43 -3.76
C GLY A 361 -1.54 25.05 -4.78
N SER A 362 -0.24 24.96 -4.54
CA SER A 362 0.77 25.39 -5.51
C SER A 362 0.82 24.43 -6.71
N GLY A 363 0.99 24.97 -7.92
CA GLY A 363 1.33 24.16 -9.09
C GLY A 363 2.74 23.55 -8.98
N GLY A 364 2.91 22.39 -9.59
CA GLY A 364 4.16 21.64 -9.63
C GLY A 364 5.15 22.21 -10.64
N ASN A 365 6.43 21.93 -10.42
CA ASN A 365 7.49 22.37 -11.32
C ASN A 365 7.61 21.39 -12.50
N GLY A 366 7.69 21.93 -13.71
CA GLY A 366 8.11 21.19 -14.89
C GLY A 366 9.61 20.94 -14.91
N GLY A 367 10.04 20.21 -15.94
CA GLY A 367 11.43 20.03 -16.31
C GLY A 367 12.07 21.29 -16.92
N LEU A 368 13.32 21.17 -17.35
CA LEU A 368 14.11 22.26 -17.93
C LEU A 368 13.40 22.97 -19.09
N LEU A 369 12.67 22.21 -19.92
CA LEU A 369 11.88 22.70 -21.05
C LEU A 369 10.37 22.55 -20.81
N GLY A 370 9.98 22.10 -19.62
CA GLY A 370 8.60 21.83 -19.25
C GLY A 370 7.93 23.01 -18.57
N GLN A 371 6.61 23.10 -18.69
CA GLN A 371 5.82 24.18 -18.08
C GLN A 371 5.62 23.92 -16.59
N LYS A 372 5.55 25.01 -15.82
CA LYS A 372 5.06 24.97 -14.44
C LYS A 372 3.55 24.80 -14.45
N GLY A 373 3.03 23.97 -13.54
CA GLY A 373 1.60 23.87 -13.28
C GLY A 373 1.03 25.16 -12.69
N LYS A 374 -0.26 25.38 -12.90
CA LYS A 374 -1.01 26.51 -12.33
C LYS A 374 -1.23 26.30 -10.84
N ALA A 375 -1.29 27.39 -10.08
CA ALA A 375 -1.78 27.34 -8.71
C ALA A 375 -3.31 27.15 -8.72
N GLY A 376 -3.82 26.46 -7.71
CA GLY A 376 -5.25 26.33 -7.47
C GLY A 376 -5.82 27.62 -6.86
N SER A 377 -7.12 27.83 -7.06
CA SER A 377 -7.86 28.93 -6.45
C SER A 377 -8.04 28.71 -4.95
N ALA A 378 -8.10 29.79 -4.17
CA ALA A 378 -8.58 29.73 -2.79
C ALA A 378 -10.08 29.41 -2.76
N GLY A 379 -10.53 28.78 -1.68
CA GLY A 379 -11.94 28.59 -1.38
C GLY A 379 -12.58 29.89 -0.90
N ALA A 380 -13.89 29.97 -1.03
CA ALA A 380 -14.70 31.06 -0.51
C ALA A 380 -14.92 30.92 1.00
N GLY A 381 -15.09 32.06 1.67
CA GLY A 381 -15.57 32.11 3.05
C GLY A 381 -16.68 33.14 3.17
N ASP A 382 -17.68 32.87 4.01
CA ASP A 382 -18.72 33.85 4.28
C ASP A 382 -18.28 34.86 5.32
N THR A 383 -18.44 36.15 5.03
CA THR A 383 -18.44 37.18 6.07
C THR A 383 -19.79 37.14 6.80
N ALA A 384 -19.76 37.09 8.14
CA ALA A 384 -20.95 37.04 8.97
C ALA A 384 -22.02 38.03 8.48
N SER A 385 -23.21 37.52 8.18
CA SER A 385 -24.41 38.31 7.89
C SER A 385 -24.76 39.16 9.12
N GLY A 386 -24.09 40.31 9.28
CA GLY A 386 -24.27 41.14 10.47
C GLY A 386 -23.53 42.49 10.50
N SER A 387 -22.60 42.78 9.59
CA SER A 387 -21.91 44.09 9.56
C SER A 387 -22.36 44.98 8.39
N ALA A 388 -23.52 45.60 8.60
CA ALA A 388 -23.85 46.98 8.23
C ALA A 388 -23.73 47.45 6.76
N ALA A 389 -24.69 47.08 5.92
CA ALA A 389 -25.19 47.97 4.86
C ALA A 389 -26.22 48.98 5.43
N ARG A 390 -25.87 49.68 6.52
CA ARG A 390 -26.68 50.74 7.13
C ARG A 390 -25.87 52.02 7.33
N HIS A 391 -25.46 52.67 6.23
CA HIS A 391 -25.31 54.13 6.22
C HIS A 391 -25.16 54.69 4.80
N ALA A 392 -26.28 55.08 4.20
CA ALA A 392 -26.33 56.17 3.22
C ALA A 392 -27.77 56.68 3.04
N THR A 393 -28.47 56.97 4.15
CA THR A 393 -29.64 57.86 4.07
C THR A 393 -29.09 59.26 3.84
N ARG A 394 -28.98 59.64 2.58
CA ARG A 394 -28.54 60.95 2.12
C ARG A 394 -29.55 61.99 2.61
N VAL A 395 -29.24 62.68 3.71
CA VAL A 395 -29.96 63.89 4.14
C VAL A 395 -29.74 64.94 3.04
N ARG A 396 -30.76 65.14 2.21
CA ARG A 396 -30.83 66.23 1.24
C ARG A 396 -31.15 67.50 2.03
N THR A 397 -30.12 68.25 2.43
CA THR A 397 -30.27 69.63 2.87
C THR A 397 -30.75 70.47 1.69
N ARG A 398 -31.93 71.06 1.83
CA ARG A 398 -32.44 72.14 0.97
C ARG A 398 -31.57 73.38 1.17
N ARG A 399 -31.03 73.90 0.08
CA ARG A 399 -30.85 75.34 -0.17
C ARG A 399 -31.20 75.59 -1.61
#